data_AF-A0A6A5Y3Y7-F1
#
_entry.id   AF-A0A6A5Y3Y7-F1
#
_cell.length_a   1.000
_cell.length_b   1.000
_cell.length_c   1.000
_cell.angle_alpha   90.00
_cell.angle_beta   90.00
_cell.angle_gamma   90.00
#
_symmetry.space_group_name_H-M   'P 1'
#
loop_
_entity.id
_entity.type
_entity.pdbx_description
1 polymer ?
#
loop_
_entity_poly.entity_id
_entity_poly.type
_entity_poly.pdbx_seq_one_letter_code
_entity_poly.pdbx_strand_id
1 'polypeptide(L)'
;MSPAPIIHDAATPATPPQKSPNSSATPATSPTDFDDIFHAKFMKIIADYKENPTRGPLTSKDRKAFIDEAYQETDQMFFGAREGSLSDYEIKMRAMTKVFYKVLAEEPWSEEWIRPHDVERKLSRFEMHKDSVELAAQHGLRTPREAITAARHMNVELSKKAADNEKPGPRGPFDDIEIIYIPGTVSSTATNKIDRDTIYPVSVASVANILQMHLCREMTKPYSMAQKFVTCTDVEELMQMRQFACDVCDYAPHLLDNDNVSLLLVLLILTRSEICRRFNENGIRIEGSTISHRRAECLKTKLGWRNADERKPFDNVAIEIQTRIRNACFPAPRGARGGRNSKGARKSSTPITTPIAAAPPMGYFPAPVVLQPNGVHHYPHPGAYNAYHGTPPNVPARRVGEPMDLS
;
A
#
# COMPACT_ATOMS: atom_id res chain seq x y z
N MET A 1 -75.38 57.33 15.53
CA MET A 1 -74.50 56.82 14.48
C MET A 1 -73.95 58.01 13.73
N SER A 2 -72.70 58.38 14.01
CA SER A 2 -72.05 59.59 13.51
C SER A 2 -71.11 59.24 12.35
N PRO A 3 -71.10 60.01 11.25
CA PRO A 3 -70.19 59.80 10.14
C PRO A 3 -68.87 60.53 10.39
N ALA A 4 -67.75 59.88 10.05
CA ALA A 4 -66.43 60.48 10.06
C ALA A 4 -66.06 60.97 8.64
N PRO A 5 -65.56 62.20 8.46
CA PRO A 5 -65.09 62.72 7.18
C PRO A 5 -63.54 62.75 7.04
N ILE A 6 -63.09 62.41 5.83
CA ILE A 6 -62.04 62.98 4.95
C ILE A 6 -60.81 63.69 5.57
N ILE A 7 -59.58 63.24 5.21
CA ILE A 7 -58.45 64.11 4.76
C ILE A 7 -57.63 63.38 3.68
N HIS A 8 -57.29 64.11 2.61
CA HIS A 8 -56.42 63.77 1.48
C HIS A 8 -54.96 64.25 1.71
N ASP A 9 -54.06 63.65 0.94
CA ASP A 9 -52.82 64.20 0.36
C ASP A 9 -51.43 63.95 0.98
N ALA A 10 -50.54 63.74 0.00
CA ALA A 10 -49.15 64.20 -0.14
C ALA A 10 -48.04 63.15 -0.04
N ALA A 11 -47.31 63.08 -1.16
CA ALA A 11 -46.10 62.31 -1.39
C ALA A 11 -44.83 63.00 -0.83
N THR A 12 -43.74 62.21 -0.85
CA THR A 12 -42.29 62.51 -0.67
C THR A 12 -41.73 62.46 0.78
N PRO A 13 -40.42 62.22 1.00
CA PRO A 13 -39.33 61.70 0.14
C PRO A 13 -38.56 60.49 0.74
N ALA A 14 -37.65 59.91 -0.06
CA ALA A 14 -36.76 58.83 0.31
C ALA A 14 -35.68 59.24 1.33
N THR A 15 -35.48 58.41 2.36
CA THR A 15 -34.43 58.54 3.38
C THR A 15 -33.27 57.59 3.07
N PRO A 16 -32.00 58.01 3.20
CA PRO A 16 -30.85 57.17 2.88
C PRO A 16 -30.66 56.07 3.94
N PRO A 17 -30.25 54.84 3.56
CA PRO A 17 -29.94 53.80 4.52
C PRO A 17 -28.65 54.13 5.28
N GLN A 18 -28.73 54.07 6.61
CA GLN A 18 -27.61 54.16 7.53
C GLN A 18 -26.56 53.09 7.17
N LYS A 19 -25.33 53.55 6.94
CA LYS A 19 -24.13 52.69 6.90
C LYS A 19 -23.89 52.13 8.29
N SER A 20 -24.14 50.83 8.44
CA SER A 20 -23.54 50.00 9.49
C SER A 20 -22.02 50.08 9.39
N PRO A 21 -21.27 50.10 10.51
CA PRO A 21 -19.83 50.16 10.46
C PRO A 21 -19.28 48.93 9.76
N ASN A 22 -18.43 49.17 8.76
CA ASN A 22 -17.58 48.19 8.10
C ASN A 22 -16.97 47.24 9.15
N SER A 23 -17.51 46.03 9.26
CA SER A 23 -16.66 44.89 9.57
C SER A 23 -15.68 44.81 8.40
N SER A 24 -14.43 45.16 8.69
CA SER A 24 -13.30 44.84 7.83
C SER A 24 -13.41 43.38 7.44
N ALA A 25 -13.89 43.12 6.23
CA ALA A 25 -13.73 41.85 5.56
C ALA A 25 -12.22 41.69 5.41
N THR A 26 -11.61 41.00 6.38
CA THR A 26 -10.35 40.31 6.15
C THR A 26 -10.55 39.56 4.84
N PRO A 27 -9.67 39.73 3.84
CA PRO A 27 -9.79 38.95 2.63
C PRO A 27 -9.82 37.49 3.08
N ALA A 28 -10.87 36.76 2.70
CA ALA A 28 -10.90 35.32 2.84
C ALA A 28 -9.71 34.82 2.02
N THR A 29 -8.59 34.62 2.70
CA THR A 29 -7.45 33.89 2.19
C THR A 29 -8.01 32.64 1.56
N SER A 30 -7.73 32.47 0.27
CA SER A 30 -7.93 31.22 -0.48
C SER A 30 -7.72 30.03 0.46
N PRO A 31 -8.57 28.98 0.40
CA PRO A 31 -8.40 27.82 1.29
C PRO A 31 -6.96 27.34 1.13
N THR A 32 -6.15 27.56 2.18
CA THR A 32 -4.74 27.20 2.16
C THR A 32 -4.68 25.69 1.98
N ASP A 33 -3.92 25.24 0.99
CA ASP A 33 -3.75 23.81 0.72
C ASP A 33 -3.29 23.09 1.99
N PHE A 34 -3.80 21.89 2.26
CA PHE A 34 -3.52 21.17 3.51
C PHE A 34 -2.01 21.01 3.70
N ASP A 35 -1.30 20.63 2.63
CA ASP A 35 0.14 20.42 2.63
C ASP A 35 0.91 21.72 2.93
N ASP A 36 0.41 22.88 2.47
CA ASP A 36 1.04 24.18 2.75
C ASP A 36 0.85 24.60 4.22
N ILE A 37 -0.34 24.36 4.80
CA ILE A 37 -0.60 24.60 6.24
C ILE A 37 0.32 23.72 7.08
N PHE A 38 0.40 22.43 6.75
CA PHE A 38 1.26 21.49 7.44
C PHE A 38 2.72 21.94 7.36
N HIS A 39 3.21 22.26 6.15
CA HIS A 39 4.59 22.67 5.93
C HIS A 39 4.93 23.93 6.73
N ALA A 40 4.05 24.93 6.75
CA ALA A 40 4.25 26.15 7.53
C ALA A 40 4.34 25.87 9.04
N LYS A 41 3.45 25.03 9.58
CA LYS A 41 3.46 24.63 11.00
C LYS A 41 4.71 23.85 11.35
N PHE A 42 5.06 22.88 10.51
CA PHE A 42 6.25 22.07 10.71
C PHE A 42 7.52 22.93 10.72
N MET A 43 7.68 23.85 9.76
CA MET A 43 8.84 24.75 9.71
C MET A 43 8.91 25.68 10.90
N LYS A 44 7.76 26.10 11.44
CA LYS A 44 7.69 26.87 12.69
C LYS A 44 8.25 26.06 13.88
N ILE A 45 7.82 24.80 14.06
CA ILE A 45 8.34 23.92 15.13
C ILE A 45 9.87 23.78 15.03
N ILE A 46 10.39 23.66 13.80
CA ILE A 46 11.83 23.59 13.56
C ILE A 46 12.55 24.89 13.93
N ALA A 47 11.98 26.05 13.57
CA ALA A 47 12.54 27.35 13.95
C ALA A 47 12.58 27.50 15.47
N ASP A 48 11.46 27.23 16.14
CA ASP A 48 11.33 27.30 17.60
C ASP A 48 12.32 26.34 18.30
N TYR A 49 12.60 25.16 17.72
CA TYR A 49 13.60 24.23 18.23
C TYR A 49 15.03 24.77 18.11
N LYS A 50 15.38 25.35 16.95
CA LYS A 50 16.71 25.90 16.65
C LYS A 50 17.03 27.13 17.50
N GLU A 51 16.03 27.91 17.85
CA GLU A 51 16.18 29.12 18.67
C GLU A 51 16.44 28.81 20.16
N ASN A 52 16.33 27.55 20.59
CA ASN A 52 16.55 27.16 21.97
C ASN A 52 18.00 26.70 22.23
N PRO A 53 18.85 27.53 22.87
CA PRO A 53 20.28 27.24 23.06
C PRO A 53 20.56 26.10 24.06
N THR A 54 19.54 25.61 24.77
CA THR A 54 19.69 24.51 25.75
C THR A 54 19.37 23.13 25.16
N ARG A 55 18.86 23.07 23.92
CA ARG A 55 18.51 21.80 23.28
C ARG A 55 19.71 21.19 22.57
N GLY A 56 19.85 19.87 22.73
CA GLY A 56 20.88 19.08 22.05
C GLY A 56 20.58 18.88 20.56
N PRO A 57 21.33 18.00 19.87
CA PRO A 57 21.09 17.71 18.46
C PRO A 57 19.73 17.02 18.25
N LEU A 58 19.07 17.36 17.14
CA LEU A 58 17.76 16.83 16.77
C LEU A 58 17.78 15.30 16.65
N THR A 59 17.05 14.61 17.54
CA THR A 59 16.96 13.15 17.54
C THR A 59 15.89 12.64 16.56
N SER A 60 15.92 11.35 16.24
CA SER A 60 14.85 10.71 15.45
C SER A 60 13.50 10.73 16.17
N LYS A 61 13.49 10.74 17.50
CA LYS A 61 12.27 10.80 18.31
C LYS A 61 11.64 12.18 18.21
N ASP A 62 12.46 13.23 18.28
CA ASP A 62 11.99 14.62 18.15
C ASP A 62 11.41 14.87 16.76
N ARG A 63 12.08 14.38 15.70
CA ARG A 63 11.56 14.46 14.33
C ARG A 63 10.15 13.87 14.21
N LYS A 64 9.95 12.65 14.69
CA LYS A 64 8.63 12.01 14.65
C LYS A 64 7.59 12.82 15.42
N ALA A 65 7.96 13.37 16.59
CA ALA A 65 7.06 14.19 17.38
C ALA A 65 6.65 15.48 16.65
N PHE A 66 7.56 16.15 15.95
CA PHE A 66 7.26 17.40 15.25
C PHE A 66 6.30 17.20 14.07
N ILE A 67 6.46 16.12 13.30
CA ILE A 67 5.48 15.78 12.26
C ILE A 67 4.15 15.41 12.88
N ASP A 68 4.15 14.61 13.95
CA ASP A 68 2.91 14.20 14.60
C ASP A 68 2.15 15.40 15.16
N GLU A 69 2.85 16.39 15.71
CA GLU A 69 2.30 17.66 16.20
C GLU A 69 1.76 18.54 15.05
N ALA A 70 2.59 18.81 14.05
CA ALA A 70 2.19 19.61 12.88
C ALA A 70 0.99 19.00 12.15
N TYR A 71 0.97 17.67 11.98
CA TYR A 71 -0.14 16.96 11.38
C TYR A 71 -1.41 17.07 12.22
N GLN A 72 -1.35 16.83 13.54
CA GLN A 72 -2.52 16.93 14.42
C GLN A 72 -3.16 18.31 14.39
N GLU A 73 -2.35 19.36 14.45
CA GLU A 73 -2.86 20.73 14.38
C GLU A 73 -3.47 21.06 13.01
N THR A 74 -2.86 20.56 11.93
CA THR A 74 -3.38 20.77 10.55
C THR A 74 -4.68 20.00 10.34
N ASP A 75 -4.74 18.74 10.78
CA ASP A 75 -5.93 17.90 10.71
C ASP A 75 -7.10 18.52 11.48
N GLN A 76 -6.85 19.02 12.70
CA GLN A 76 -7.88 19.69 13.50
C GLN A 76 -8.39 20.97 12.84
N MET A 77 -7.50 21.76 12.22
CA MET A 77 -7.87 22.98 11.51
C MET A 77 -8.68 22.69 10.24
N PHE A 78 -8.28 21.67 9.47
CA PHE A 78 -8.84 21.41 8.14
C PHE A 78 -10.10 20.52 8.18
N PHE A 79 -10.08 19.49 9.02
CA PHE A 79 -11.17 18.52 9.17
C PHE A 79 -11.91 18.65 10.50
N GLY A 80 -11.21 18.94 11.59
CA GLY A 80 -11.78 18.89 12.95
C GLY A 80 -12.96 19.84 13.18
N ALA A 81 -12.95 21.04 12.58
CA ALA A 81 -14.08 21.97 12.65
C ALA A 81 -15.37 21.45 11.95
N ARG A 82 -15.26 20.40 11.13
CA ARG A 82 -16.34 19.83 10.31
C ARG A 82 -16.55 18.34 10.56
N GLU A 83 -16.03 17.80 11.67
CA GLU A 83 -15.95 16.36 11.90
C GLU A 83 -17.31 15.64 11.78
N GLY A 84 -18.41 16.27 12.19
CA GLY A 84 -19.77 15.74 12.06
C GLY A 84 -20.44 15.93 10.69
N SER A 85 -19.81 16.66 9.77
CA SER A 85 -20.35 17.01 8.44
C SER A 85 -19.41 16.66 7.28
N LEU A 86 -18.35 15.90 7.54
CA LEU A 86 -17.45 15.44 6.48
C LEU A 86 -18.18 14.51 5.51
N SER A 87 -17.97 14.74 4.22
CA SER A 87 -18.40 13.83 3.17
C SER A 87 -17.61 12.51 3.21
N ASP A 88 -18.15 11.45 2.61
CA ASP A 88 -17.44 10.16 2.45
C ASP A 88 -16.07 10.34 1.78
N TYR A 89 -15.97 11.25 0.80
CA TYR A 89 -14.72 11.59 0.14
C TYR A 89 -13.72 12.21 1.12
N GLU A 90 -14.14 13.18 1.93
CA GLU A 90 -13.27 13.83 2.92
C GLU A 90 -12.84 12.87 4.04
N ILE A 91 -13.72 11.96 4.44
CA ILE A 91 -13.41 10.90 5.41
C ILE A 91 -12.30 9.98 4.86
N LYS A 92 -12.39 9.59 3.59
CA LYS A 92 -11.32 8.82 2.90
C LYS A 92 -10.03 9.62 2.77
N MET A 93 -10.13 10.89 2.39
CA MET A 93 -8.99 11.80 2.28
C MET A 93 -8.26 11.95 3.62
N ARG A 94 -8.97 12.22 4.72
CA ARG A 94 -8.41 12.33 6.07
C ARG A 94 -7.66 11.07 6.48
N ALA A 95 -8.26 9.89 6.24
CA ALA A 95 -7.66 8.61 6.57
C ALA A 95 -6.39 8.32 5.75
N MET A 96 -6.43 8.55 4.44
CA MET A 96 -5.27 8.33 3.56
C MET A 96 -4.15 9.33 3.83
N THR A 97 -4.50 10.58 4.08
CA THR A 97 -3.57 11.64 4.47
C THR A 97 -2.80 11.22 5.73
N LYS A 98 -3.49 10.69 6.75
CA LYS A 98 -2.86 10.15 7.96
C LYS A 98 -1.82 9.06 7.66
N VAL A 99 -2.12 8.14 6.74
CA VAL A 99 -1.19 7.07 6.34
C VAL A 99 0.09 7.67 5.77
N PHE A 100 -0.03 8.55 4.78
CA PHE A 100 1.13 9.15 4.11
C PHE A 100 1.94 10.06 5.04
N TYR A 101 1.32 10.79 5.97
CA TYR A 101 2.05 11.52 7.00
C TYR A 101 2.80 10.61 7.96
N LYS A 102 2.22 9.45 8.33
CA LYS A 102 2.93 8.47 9.16
C LYS A 102 4.09 7.81 8.42
N VAL A 103 4.00 7.63 7.11
CA VAL A 103 5.18 7.27 6.29
C VAL A 103 6.25 8.37 6.40
N LEU A 104 5.88 9.63 6.16
CA LEU A 104 6.81 10.77 6.21
C LEU A 104 7.48 10.93 7.59
N ALA A 105 6.76 10.60 8.67
CA ALA A 105 7.25 10.64 10.04
C ALA A 105 8.24 9.51 10.38
N GLU A 106 8.22 8.39 9.65
CA GLU A 106 9.13 7.26 9.87
C GLU A 106 10.39 7.34 9.00
N GLU A 107 10.38 8.14 7.94
CA GLU A 107 11.54 8.43 7.09
C GLU A 107 12.43 9.57 7.65
N PRO A 108 13.76 9.48 7.58
CA PRO A 108 14.68 10.50 8.08
C PRO A 108 14.78 11.66 7.08
N TRP A 109 14.62 12.89 7.59
CA TRP A 109 14.70 14.11 6.77
C TRP A 109 16.14 14.55 6.54
N SER A 110 16.37 15.21 5.40
CA SER A 110 17.33 16.32 5.33
C SER A 110 16.59 17.58 4.86
N GLU A 111 17.29 18.69 4.63
CA GLU A 111 16.68 19.97 4.20
C GLU A 111 15.83 19.86 2.92
N GLU A 112 16.03 18.78 2.15
CA GLU A 112 15.07 18.21 1.18
C GLU A 112 14.47 16.91 1.73
N TRP A 113 13.15 16.77 1.59
CA TRP A 113 12.24 16.30 2.64
C TRP A 113 12.12 14.79 2.90
N ILE A 114 12.90 13.92 2.25
CA ILE A 114 13.03 12.47 2.56
C ILE A 114 14.41 12.03 2.03
N ARG A 115 15.23 11.34 2.84
CA ARG A 115 16.42 10.64 2.30
C ARG A 115 16.17 9.15 2.03
N PRO A 116 16.68 8.61 0.91
CA PRO A 116 16.66 7.18 0.58
C PRO A 116 17.52 6.25 1.48
N HIS A 117 17.91 6.63 2.70
CA HIS A 117 18.79 5.81 3.55
C HIS A 117 18.04 4.80 4.43
N ASP A 118 16.73 4.95 4.62
CA ASP A 118 15.94 4.03 5.44
C ASP A 118 15.44 2.79 4.68
N VAL A 119 15.34 2.85 3.34
CA VAL A 119 15.18 1.65 2.50
C VAL A 119 16.38 0.70 2.58
N GLU A 120 17.54 1.17 3.09
CA GLU A 120 18.71 0.33 3.39
C GLU A 120 18.70 -0.24 4.82
N ARG A 121 17.77 0.18 5.69
CA ARG A 121 17.63 -0.44 7.01
C ARG A 121 17.28 -1.90 6.79
N LYS A 122 18.06 -2.77 7.44
CA LYS A 122 17.88 -4.23 7.46
C LYS A 122 18.05 -4.93 6.10
N LEU A 123 18.90 -4.35 5.25
CA LEU A 123 19.62 -5.14 4.24
C LEU A 123 20.42 -6.31 4.85
N SER A 124 20.59 -6.33 6.17
CA SER A 124 21.10 -7.47 6.94
C SER A 124 20.29 -8.78 6.79
N ARG A 125 19.09 -8.73 6.19
CA ARG A 125 18.32 -9.92 5.85
C ARG A 125 18.71 -10.52 4.50
N PHE A 126 19.49 -9.81 3.70
CA PHE A 126 20.08 -10.39 2.50
C PHE A 126 21.37 -11.12 2.82
N GLU A 127 21.56 -12.26 2.17
CA GLU A 127 22.82 -12.99 2.10
C GLU A 127 23.34 -12.94 0.65
N MET A 128 24.66 -12.94 0.46
CA MET A 128 25.23 -13.01 -0.89
C MET A 128 24.92 -14.40 -1.47
N HIS A 129 24.44 -14.48 -2.71
CA HIS A 129 24.24 -15.78 -3.33
C HIS A 129 25.60 -16.46 -3.54
N LYS A 130 25.67 -17.77 -3.33
CA LYS A 130 26.93 -18.54 -3.35
C LYS A 130 27.71 -18.37 -4.66
N ASP A 131 26.98 -18.30 -5.78
CA ASP A 131 27.56 -18.18 -7.12
C ASP A 131 28.06 -16.75 -7.42
N SER A 132 27.63 -15.76 -6.63
CA SER A 132 28.02 -14.36 -6.80
C SER A 132 29.14 -13.90 -5.87
N VAL A 133 29.55 -14.73 -4.89
CA VAL A 133 30.59 -14.35 -3.91
C VAL A 133 31.92 -14.01 -4.59
N GLU A 134 32.36 -14.84 -5.54
CA GLU A 134 33.64 -14.62 -6.24
C GLU A 134 33.59 -13.38 -7.13
N LEU A 135 32.50 -13.21 -7.90
CA LEU A 135 32.29 -12.04 -8.76
C LEU A 135 32.20 -10.75 -7.94
N ALA A 136 31.46 -10.75 -6.83
CA ALA A 136 31.37 -9.61 -5.92
C ALA A 136 32.74 -9.24 -5.34
N ALA A 137 33.56 -10.22 -4.96
CA ALA A 137 34.90 -10.00 -4.45
C ALA A 137 35.84 -9.35 -5.49
N GLN A 138 35.71 -9.67 -6.78
CA GLN A 138 36.45 -9.01 -7.87
C GLN A 138 36.14 -7.51 -7.97
N HIS A 139 34.91 -7.11 -7.61
CA HIS A 139 34.49 -5.71 -7.51
C HIS A 139 34.76 -5.07 -6.14
N GLY A 140 35.45 -5.76 -5.23
CA GLY A 140 35.73 -5.27 -3.88
C GLY A 140 34.51 -5.25 -2.95
N LEU A 141 33.42 -5.93 -3.32
CA LEU A 141 32.18 -6.01 -2.55
C LEU A 141 32.20 -7.27 -1.68
N ARG A 142 32.01 -7.12 -0.37
CA ARG A 142 32.04 -8.24 0.59
C ARG A 142 30.68 -8.54 1.18
N THR A 143 29.77 -7.57 1.19
CA THR A 143 28.44 -7.72 1.77
C THR A 143 27.33 -7.34 0.79
N PRO A 144 26.13 -7.92 0.91
CA PRO A 144 24.96 -7.50 0.14
C PRO A 144 24.67 -6.00 0.29
N ARG A 145 24.88 -5.45 1.49
CA ARG A 145 24.70 -4.02 1.75
C ARG A 145 25.66 -3.17 0.92
N GLU A 146 26.95 -3.52 0.89
CA GLU A 146 27.93 -2.82 0.06
C GLU A 146 27.58 -2.90 -1.42
N ALA A 147 27.18 -4.09 -1.89
CA ALA A 147 26.79 -4.29 -3.28
C ALA A 147 25.58 -3.44 -3.67
N ILE A 148 24.52 -3.43 -2.85
CA ILE A 148 23.31 -2.63 -3.08
C ILE A 148 23.65 -1.14 -3.04
N THR A 149 24.40 -0.67 -2.05
CA THR A 149 24.79 0.74 -1.96
C THR A 149 25.61 1.15 -3.19
N ALA A 150 26.58 0.34 -3.63
CA ALA A 150 27.36 0.60 -4.84
C ALA A 150 26.49 0.66 -6.11
N ALA A 151 25.55 -0.28 -6.27
CA ALA A 151 24.60 -0.28 -7.38
C ALA A 151 23.67 0.95 -7.37
N ARG A 152 23.24 1.40 -6.20
CA ARG A 152 22.45 2.63 -6.07
C ARG A 152 23.24 3.88 -6.44
N HIS A 153 24.51 3.97 -6.02
CA HIS A 153 25.38 5.07 -6.44
C HIS A 153 25.53 5.10 -7.96
N MET A 154 25.71 3.95 -8.60
CA MET A 154 25.74 3.83 -10.05
C MET A 154 24.41 4.27 -10.68
N ASN A 155 23.26 3.85 -10.15
CA ASN A 155 21.95 4.30 -10.65
C ASN A 155 21.79 5.83 -10.54
N VAL A 156 22.27 6.44 -9.45
CA VAL A 156 22.27 7.90 -9.31
C VAL A 156 23.18 8.56 -10.35
N GLU A 157 24.38 8.05 -10.57
CA GLU A 157 25.30 8.58 -11.59
C GLU A 157 24.76 8.41 -13.00
N LEU A 158 24.15 7.26 -13.31
CA LEU A 158 23.49 7.00 -14.58
C LEU A 158 22.30 7.93 -14.76
N SER A 159 21.46 8.14 -13.73
CA SER A 159 20.31 9.06 -13.85
C SER A 159 20.74 10.51 -14.11
N LYS A 160 21.88 10.96 -13.55
CA LYS A 160 22.48 12.26 -13.85
C LYS A 160 23.02 12.36 -15.28
N LYS A 161 23.51 11.25 -15.85
CA LYS A 161 24.06 11.17 -17.21
C LYS A 161 22.99 10.87 -18.28
N ALA A 162 21.90 10.22 -17.90
CA ALA A 162 20.80 9.82 -18.78
C ALA A 162 19.90 11.00 -19.19
N ALA A 163 20.01 12.16 -18.51
CA ALA A 163 19.48 13.42 -19.02
C ALA A 163 20.00 13.74 -20.45
N ASP A 164 21.12 13.14 -20.87
CA ASP A 164 21.73 13.33 -22.19
C ASP A 164 21.60 12.12 -23.14
N ASN A 165 21.03 10.96 -22.74
CA ASN A 165 20.94 9.78 -23.60
C ASN A 165 19.72 8.87 -23.32
N GLU A 166 18.85 8.70 -24.32
CA GLU A 166 17.58 7.92 -24.26
C GLU A 166 17.73 6.39 -24.44
N LYS A 167 18.96 5.84 -24.49
CA LYS A 167 19.14 4.39 -24.73
C LYS A 167 19.48 3.65 -23.44
N PRO A 168 18.92 2.43 -23.23
CA PRO A 168 19.36 1.56 -22.15
C PRO A 168 20.88 1.33 -22.29
N GLY A 169 21.63 1.72 -21.26
CA GLY A 169 23.07 1.46 -21.22
C GLY A 169 23.37 -0.05 -21.20
N PRO A 170 24.64 -0.45 -21.43
CA PRO A 170 25.05 -1.83 -21.24
C PRO A 170 24.72 -2.31 -19.82
N ARG A 171 24.46 -3.62 -19.66
CA ARG A 171 24.25 -4.26 -18.35
C ARG A 171 25.40 -3.86 -17.42
N GLY A 172 25.03 -3.37 -16.25
CA GLY A 172 25.99 -2.91 -15.26
C GLY A 172 26.64 -4.10 -14.54
N PRO A 173 27.80 -3.91 -13.89
CA PRO A 173 28.48 -4.98 -13.15
C PRO A 173 27.65 -5.56 -11.97
N PHE A 174 26.55 -4.90 -11.59
CA PHE A 174 25.67 -5.32 -10.51
C PHE A 174 24.45 -6.10 -10.98
N ASP A 175 24.25 -6.27 -12.29
CA ASP A 175 23.19 -7.12 -12.84
C ASP A 175 23.48 -8.61 -12.64
N ASP A 176 24.77 -8.99 -12.67
CA ASP A 176 25.23 -10.37 -12.55
C ASP A 176 25.57 -10.77 -11.10
N ILE A 177 25.53 -9.82 -10.16
CA ILE A 177 25.69 -10.09 -8.73
C ILE A 177 24.31 -10.32 -8.13
N GLU A 178 24.11 -11.49 -7.55
CA GLU A 178 22.85 -11.92 -6.97
C GLU A 178 22.93 -12.06 -5.44
N ILE A 179 21.80 -11.80 -4.80
CA ILE A 179 21.59 -11.92 -3.36
C ILE A 179 20.30 -12.69 -3.10
N ILE A 180 20.20 -13.30 -1.92
CA ILE A 180 18.99 -14.00 -1.48
C ILE A 180 18.42 -13.34 -0.23
N TYR A 181 17.09 -13.25 -0.14
CA TYR A 181 16.43 -12.72 1.04
C TYR A 181 16.10 -13.83 2.04
N ILE A 182 16.58 -13.68 3.28
CA ILE A 182 16.28 -14.60 4.37
C ILE A 182 15.20 -14.01 5.27
N PRO A 183 13.98 -14.58 5.28
CA PRO A 183 12.91 -14.07 6.12
C PRO A 183 13.26 -14.20 7.60
N GLY A 184 12.86 -13.20 8.40
CA GLY A 184 12.95 -13.28 9.85
C GLY A 184 12.08 -14.41 10.39
N THR A 185 12.67 -15.33 11.15
CA THR A 185 11.93 -16.40 11.83
C THR A 185 11.92 -16.20 13.35
N VAL A 186 11.08 -16.98 14.04
CA VAL A 186 10.92 -16.92 15.50
C VAL A 186 12.16 -17.38 16.30
N SER A 187 13.17 -17.96 15.66
CA SER A 187 14.44 -18.34 16.30
C SER A 187 15.61 -18.42 15.32
N SER A 188 16.84 -18.25 15.79
CA SER A 188 18.04 -18.48 14.97
C SER A 188 18.08 -19.90 14.40
N THR A 189 17.64 -20.91 15.16
CA THR A 189 17.54 -22.30 14.71
C THR A 189 16.60 -22.46 13.53
N ALA A 190 15.45 -21.78 13.53
CA ALA A 190 14.51 -21.82 12.40
C ALA A 190 15.10 -21.12 11.17
N THR A 191 15.79 -19.99 11.35
CA THR A 191 16.49 -19.28 10.27
C THR A 191 17.59 -20.15 9.64
N ASN A 192 18.35 -20.89 10.45
CA ASN A 192 19.44 -21.76 9.98
C ASN A 192 18.93 -23.02 9.24
N LYS A 193 17.67 -23.42 9.46
CA LYS A 193 17.03 -24.55 8.76
C LYS A 193 16.48 -24.17 7.39
N ILE A 194 16.42 -22.88 7.05
CA ILE A 194 15.99 -22.44 5.72
C ILE A 194 17.02 -22.92 4.71
N ASP A 195 16.55 -23.61 3.67
CA ASP A 195 17.40 -24.06 2.57
C ASP A 195 17.66 -22.90 1.61
N ARG A 196 18.89 -22.37 1.62
CA ARG A 196 19.29 -21.23 0.77
C ARG A 196 19.20 -21.57 -0.71
N ASP A 197 19.41 -22.83 -1.08
CA ASP A 197 19.44 -23.28 -2.47
C ASP A 197 18.05 -23.27 -3.12
N THR A 198 16.99 -23.14 -2.32
CA THR A 198 15.60 -23.08 -2.79
C THR A 198 15.04 -21.66 -2.90
N ILE A 199 15.80 -20.66 -2.44
CA ILE A 199 15.39 -19.26 -2.49
C ILE A 199 15.76 -18.67 -3.85
N TYR A 200 14.82 -17.99 -4.49
CA TYR A 200 15.09 -17.34 -5.76
C TYR A 200 16.14 -16.21 -5.59
N PRO A 201 17.28 -16.26 -6.30
CA PRO A 201 18.27 -15.19 -6.26
C PRO A 201 17.75 -13.96 -6.99
N VAL A 202 18.03 -12.77 -6.45
CA VAL A 202 17.67 -11.49 -7.06
C VAL A 202 18.92 -10.68 -7.35
N SER A 203 18.97 -10.04 -8.51
CA SER A 203 20.10 -9.19 -8.85
C SER A 203 20.17 -7.96 -7.93
N VAL A 204 21.39 -7.61 -7.53
CA VAL A 204 21.66 -6.42 -6.72
C VAL A 204 21.15 -5.15 -7.42
N ALA A 205 21.29 -5.08 -8.75
CA ALA A 205 20.75 -3.99 -9.55
C ALA A 205 19.23 -3.84 -9.43
N SER A 206 18.49 -4.95 -9.43
CA SER A 206 17.02 -4.93 -9.27
C SER A 206 16.62 -4.38 -7.90
N VAL A 207 17.27 -4.87 -6.84
CA VAL A 207 17.03 -4.35 -5.48
C VAL A 207 17.34 -2.85 -5.42
N ALA A 208 18.51 -2.44 -5.91
CA ALA A 208 18.92 -1.05 -5.96
C ALA A 208 17.94 -0.17 -6.74
N ASN A 209 17.41 -0.65 -7.87
CA ASN A 209 16.40 0.06 -8.66
C ASN A 209 15.10 0.25 -7.88
N ILE A 210 14.59 -0.78 -7.20
CA ILE A 210 13.36 -0.66 -6.40
C ILE A 210 13.54 0.29 -5.22
N LEU A 211 14.69 0.27 -4.56
CA LEU A 211 15.00 1.24 -3.50
C LEU A 211 15.18 2.68 -4.03
N GLN A 212 15.54 2.84 -5.31
CA GLN A 212 15.68 4.14 -5.96
C GLN A 212 14.34 4.68 -6.45
N MET A 213 13.48 3.82 -6.99
CA MET A 213 12.16 4.17 -7.54
C MET A 213 11.03 4.00 -6.52
N HIS A 214 11.36 3.90 -5.24
CA HIS A 214 10.39 3.68 -4.18
C HIS A 214 9.40 4.85 -4.09
N LEU A 215 8.09 4.56 -4.09
CA LEU A 215 7.02 5.57 -4.12
C LEU A 215 7.16 6.63 -3.00
N CYS A 216 7.68 6.25 -1.83
CA CYS A 216 7.86 7.18 -0.71
C CYS A 216 8.97 8.21 -0.95
N ARG A 217 9.88 7.99 -1.91
CA ARG A 217 11.02 8.89 -2.17
C ARG A 217 10.57 10.28 -2.63
N GLU A 218 9.49 10.35 -3.39
CA GLU A 218 8.97 11.61 -3.94
C GLU A 218 7.80 12.17 -3.12
N MET A 219 7.50 11.57 -1.96
CA MET A 219 6.33 11.90 -1.16
C MET A 219 6.58 13.13 -0.28
N THR A 220 6.60 14.31 -0.89
CA THR A 220 6.77 15.60 -0.19
C THR A 220 5.45 16.27 0.17
N LYS A 221 4.34 15.83 -0.43
CA LYS A 221 2.98 16.37 -0.27
C LYS A 221 1.97 15.26 0.07
N PRO A 222 1.86 14.85 1.35
CA PRO A 222 1.06 13.69 1.74
C PRO A 222 -0.44 13.82 1.47
N TYR A 223 -1.02 15.02 1.56
CA TYR A 223 -2.44 15.23 1.23
C TYR A 223 -2.68 15.13 -0.28
N SER A 224 -1.79 15.72 -1.09
CA SER A 224 -1.83 15.58 -2.55
C SER A 224 -1.66 14.12 -3.00
N MET A 225 -0.76 13.38 -2.34
CA MET A 225 -0.59 11.94 -2.56
C MET A 225 -1.85 11.15 -2.16
N ALA A 226 -2.48 11.50 -1.04
CA ALA A 226 -3.75 10.91 -0.62
C ALA A 226 -4.83 11.13 -1.69
N GLN A 227 -4.92 12.34 -2.25
CA GLN A 227 -5.85 12.66 -3.31
C GLN A 227 -5.62 11.76 -4.52
N LYS A 228 -4.37 11.63 -4.97
CA LYS A 228 -3.97 10.74 -6.06
C LYS A 228 -4.49 9.31 -5.82
N PHE A 229 -4.26 8.71 -4.66
CA PHE A 229 -4.73 7.36 -4.35
C PHE A 229 -6.26 7.23 -4.28
N VAL A 230 -6.93 8.24 -3.72
CA VAL A 230 -8.39 8.24 -3.60
C VAL A 230 -9.03 8.38 -4.99
N THR A 231 -8.50 9.24 -5.87
CA THR A 231 -9.15 9.60 -7.14
C THR A 231 -8.54 8.95 -8.39
N CYS A 232 -7.43 8.23 -8.29
CA CYS A 232 -6.75 7.64 -9.44
C CYS A 232 -7.69 6.74 -10.26
N THR A 233 -7.87 7.09 -11.53
CA THR A 233 -8.62 6.30 -12.51
C THR A 233 -7.82 6.04 -13.78
N ASP A 234 -6.62 6.63 -13.87
CA ASP A 234 -5.71 6.43 -14.98
C ASP A 234 -5.18 4.99 -15.01
N VAL A 235 -5.31 4.34 -16.15
CA VAL A 235 -4.99 2.91 -16.29
C VAL A 235 -3.48 2.68 -16.21
N GLU A 236 -2.68 3.54 -16.82
CA GLU A 236 -1.22 3.41 -16.83
C GLU A 236 -0.67 3.62 -15.42
N GLU A 237 -1.17 4.61 -14.70
CA GLU A 237 -0.80 4.89 -13.31
C GLU A 237 -1.18 3.72 -12.39
N LEU A 238 -2.39 3.15 -12.53
CA LEU A 238 -2.81 1.97 -11.76
C LEU A 238 -1.93 0.75 -12.06
N MET A 239 -1.54 0.55 -13.33
CA MET A 239 -0.62 -0.51 -13.72
C MET A 239 0.78 -0.30 -13.14
N GLN A 240 1.29 0.93 -13.16
CA GLN A 240 2.57 1.30 -12.55
C GLN A 240 2.57 1.09 -11.04
N MET A 241 1.50 1.50 -10.34
CA MET A 241 1.33 1.23 -8.91
C MET A 241 1.39 -0.27 -8.62
N ARG A 242 0.68 -1.08 -9.42
CA ARG A 242 0.71 -2.53 -9.26
C ARG A 242 2.09 -3.12 -9.53
N GLN A 243 2.77 -2.66 -10.58
CA GLN A 243 4.10 -3.11 -10.94
C GLN A 243 5.07 -2.82 -9.80
N PHE A 244 5.08 -1.59 -9.29
CA PHE A 244 5.86 -1.19 -8.12
C PHE A 244 5.63 -2.13 -6.92
N ALA A 245 4.37 -2.40 -6.57
CA ALA A 245 4.07 -3.27 -5.43
C ALA A 245 4.49 -4.73 -5.66
N CYS A 246 4.41 -5.21 -6.90
CA CYS A 246 4.93 -6.53 -7.28
C CYS A 246 6.46 -6.57 -7.16
N ASP A 247 7.12 -5.55 -7.68
CA ASP A 247 8.58 -5.42 -7.65
C ASP A 247 9.11 -5.34 -6.21
N VAL A 248 8.39 -4.68 -5.30
CA VAL A 248 8.71 -4.72 -3.87
C VAL A 248 8.62 -6.14 -3.32
N CYS A 249 7.58 -6.91 -3.67
CA CYS A 249 7.47 -8.30 -3.22
C CYS A 249 8.57 -9.19 -3.82
N ASP A 250 8.95 -8.94 -5.06
CA ASP A 250 9.85 -9.81 -5.81
C ASP A 250 11.33 -9.50 -5.52
N TYR A 251 11.69 -8.22 -5.45
CA TYR A 251 13.09 -7.78 -5.37
C TYR A 251 13.46 -7.12 -4.04
N ALA A 252 12.50 -6.55 -3.30
CA ALA A 252 12.75 -5.86 -2.03
C ALA A 252 11.84 -6.33 -0.88
N PRO A 253 11.68 -7.65 -0.65
CA PRO A 253 10.74 -8.18 0.34
C PRO A 253 11.08 -7.79 1.79
N HIS A 254 12.31 -7.34 2.07
CA HIS A 254 12.71 -6.80 3.38
C HIS A 254 11.91 -5.56 3.78
N LEU A 255 11.40 -4.80 2.81
CA LEU A 255 10.52 -3.65 3.05
C LEU A 255 9.21 -4.11 3.71
N LEU A 256 8.68 -5.28 3.33
CA LEU A 256 7.47 -5.86 3.92
C LEU A 256 7.71 -6.50 5.29
N ASP A 257 8.97 -6.82 5.59
CA ASP A 257 9.36 -7.40 6.86
C ASP A 257 9.57 -6.37 7.95
N ASN A 258 9.94 -5.16 7.56
CA ASN A 258 10.54 -4.24 8.50
C ASN A 258 10.10 -2.79 8.37
N ASP A 259 9.50 -2.41 7.24
CA ASP A 259 8.89 -1.11 7.05
C ASP A 259 7.37 -1.27 7.09
N ASN A 260 6.85 -1.13 8.30
CA ASN A 260 5.46 -1.39 8.66
C ASN A 260 4.47 -0.51 7.90
N VAL A 261 4.81 0.75 7.62
CA VAL A 261 3.90 1.65 6.90
C VAL A 261 4.03 1.44 5.39
N SER A 262 5.23 1.15 4.87
CA SER A 262 5.38 0.69 3.48
C SER A 262 4.67 -0.64 3.22
N LEU A 263 4.60 -1.55 4.20
CA LEU A 263 3.73 -2.73 4.13
C LEU A 263 2.26 -2.34 3.95
N LEU A 264 1.77 -1.29 4.63
CA LEU A 264 0.41 -0.80 4.40
C LEU A 264 0.25 -0.25 2.98
N LEU A 265 1.24 0.44 2.42
CA LEU A 265 1.20 0.93 1.05
C LEU A 265 1.15 -0.19 0.02
N VAL A 266 1.95 -1.24 0.21
CA VAL A 266 1.88 -2.42 -0.65
C VAL A 266 0.54 -3.14 -0.49
N LEU A 267 -0.01 -3.21 0.72
CA LEU A 267 -1.33 -3.79 0.98
C LEU A 267 -2.49 -2.93 0.51
N LEU A 268 -2.29 -1.64 0.24
CA LEU A 268 -3.26 -0.83 -0.50
C LEU A 268 -3.37 -1.33 -1.94
N ILE A 269 -2.26 -1.78 -2.54
CA ILE A 269 -2.18 -2.12 -3.95
C ILE A 269 -2.45 -3.61 -4.22
N LEU A 270 -1.79 -4.49 -3.45
CA LEU A 270 -1.87 -5.93 -3.59
C LEU A 270 -2.73 -6.56 -2.49
N THR A 271 -3.45 -7.61 -2.87
CA THR A 271 -4.17 -8.42 -1.89
C THR A 271 -3.20 -9.28 -1.08
N ARG A 272 -3.57 -9.62 0.16
CA ARG A 272 -2.82 -10.57 1.00
C ARG A 272 -2.53 -11.89 0.27
N SER A 273 -3.53 -12.42 -0.44
CA SER A 273 -3.40 -13.67 -1.20
C SER A 273 -2.32 -13.59 -2.28
N GLU A 274 -2.22 -12.44 -2.94
CA GLU A 274 -1.25 -12.22 -4.02
C GLU A 274 0.17 -12.11 -3.48
N ILE A 275 0.36 -11.40 -2.37
CA ILE A 275 1.66 -11.31 -1.68
C ILE A 275 2.13 -12.71 -1.24
N CYS A 276 1.26 -13.48 -0.59
CA CYS A 276 1.60 -14.84 -0.15
C CYS A 276 1.94 -15.76 -1.32
N ARG A 277 1.22 -15.66 -2.44
CA ARG A 277 1.52 -16.45 -3.64
C ARG A 277 2.90 -16.12 -4.18
N ARG A 278 3.21 -14.83 -4.36
CA ARG A 278 4.52 -14.37 -4.88
C ARG A 278 5.68 -14.77 -3.98
N PHE A 279 5.51 -14.61 -2.67
CA PHE A 279 6.53 -15.03 -1.71
C PHE A 279 6.81 -16.53 -1.83
N ASN A 280 5.76 -17.35 -1.92
CA ASN A 280 5.92 -18.79 -2.13
C ASN A 280 6.60 -19.11 -3.48
N GLU A 281 6.26 -18.38 -4.56
CA GLU A 281 6.90 -18.51 -5.88
C GLU A 281 8.40 -18.18 -5.83
N ASN A 282 8.81 -17.26 -4.94
CA ASN A 282 10.22 -16.89 -4.72
C ASN A 282 10.95 -17.80 -3.70
N GLY A 283 10.32 -18.89 -3.24
CA GLY A 283 10.88 -19.77 -2.21
C GLY A 283 10.82 -19.20 -0.78
N ILE A 284 10.17 -18.04 -0.59
CA ILE A 284 10.00 -17.40 0.71
C ILE A 284 8.67 -17.84 1.32
N ARG A 285 8.73 -18.75 2.29
CA ARG A 285 7.50 -19.18 2.98
C ARG A 285 7.06 -18.13 4.00
N ILE A 286 5.95 -17.44 3.72
CA ILE A 286 5.28 -16.57 4.69
C ILE A 286 3.85 -17.03 4.92
N GLU A 287 3.48 -17.20 6.19
CA GLU A 287 2.08 -17.45 6.50
C GLU A 287 1.27 -16.17 6.29
N GLY A 288 0.11 -16.28 5.63
CA GLY A 288 -0.77 -15.13 5.50
C GLY A 288 -1.18 -14.56 6.86
N SER A 289 -1.26 -15.37 7.92
CA SER A 289 -1.53 -14.94 9.30
C SER A 289 -0.54 -13.85 9.74
N THR A 290 0.73 -13.97 9.33
CA THR A 290 1.81 -13.01 9.60
C THR A 290 1.53 -11.67 8.95
N ILE A 291 1.16 -11.66 7.66
CA ILE A 291 0.82 -10.42 6.94
C ILE A 291 -0.42 -9.74 7.55
N SER A 292 -1.45 -10.52 7.89
CA SER A 292 -2.65 -9.98 8.55
C SER A 292 -2.34 -9.41 9.93
N HIS A 293 -1.54 -10.10 10.73
CA HIS A 293 -1.14 -9.65 12.05
C HIS A 293 -0.32 -8.36 11.96
N ARG A 294 0.66 -8.30 11.05
CA ARG A 294 1.45 -7.09 10.81
C ARG A 294 0.57 -5.92 10.37
N ARG A 295 -0.35 -6.13 9.41
CA ARG A 295 -1.33 -5.09 9.02
C ARG A 295 -2.09 -4.59 10.24
N ALA A 296 -2.64 -5.49 11.06
CA ALA A 296 -3.41 -5.12 12.25
C ALA A 296 -2.57 -4.32 13.26
N GLU A 297 -1.32 -4.74 13.50
CA GLU A 297 -0.38 -4.02 14.36
C GLU A 297 -0.05 -2.64 13.79
N CYS A 298 0.11 -2.49 12.47
CA CYS A 298 0.34 -1.18 11.84
C CYS A 298 -0.85 -0.25 12.02
N LEU A 299 -2.07 -0.72 11.74
CA LEU A 299 -3.29 0.08 11.92
C LEU A 299 -3.46 0.50 13.39
N LYS A 300 -3.22 -0.42 14.34
CA LYS A 300 -3.39 -0.17 15.78
C LYS A 300 -2.29 0.72 16.37
N THR A 301 -1.03 0.38 16.13
CA THR A 301 0.12 1.00 16.81
C THR A 301 0.67 2.22 16.08
N LYS A 302 0.69 2.20 14.74
CA LYS A 302 1.24 3.29 13.92
C LYS A 302 0.19 4.34 13.59
N LEU A 303 -1.01 3.90 13.20
CA LEU A 303 -2.11 4.80 12.85
C LEU A 303 -3.06 5.08 14.02
N GLY A 304 -2.99 4.31 15.11
CA GLY A 304 -3.85 4.51 16.28
C GLY A 304 -5.30 4.08 16.08
N TRP A 305 -5.64 3.38 15.00
CA TRP A 305 -6.98 2.88 14.73
C TRP A 305 -7.19 1.54 15.43
N ARG A 306 -7.85 1.57 16.59
CA ARG A 306 -7.98 0.44 17.51
C ARG A 306 -9.22 -0.41 17.21
N ASN A 307 -10.26 0.18 16.65
CA ASN A 307 -11.53 -0.48 16.36
C ASN A 307 -11.83 -0.49 14.85
N ALA A 308 -12.93 -1.16 14.48
CA ALA A 308 -13.33 -1.32 13.08
C ALA A 308 -13.82 -0.01 12.46
N ASP A 309 -14.50 0.83 13.24
CA ASP A 309 -15.09 2.07 12.75
C ASP A 309 -14.00 3.09 12.39
N GLU A 310 -12.95 3.19 13.20
CA GLU A 310 -11.79 4.06 12.96
C GLU A 310 -11.00 3.67 11.69
N ARG A 311 -10.86 2.37 11.41
CA ARG A 311 -10.10 1.88 10.24
C ARG A 311 -10.94 1.78 8.97
N LYS A 312 -12.27 1.78 9.08
CA LYS A 312 -13.21 1.58 7.96
C LYS A 312 -12.93 2.51 6.76
N PRO A 313 -12.64 3.81 6.95
CA PRO A 313 -12.29 4.69 5.83
C PRO A 313 -11.09 4.19 5.01
N PHE A 314 -10.04 3.74 5.68
CA PHE A 314 -8.85 3.19 5.03
C PHE A 314 -9.14 1.86 4.34
N ASP A 315 -9.84 0.94 5.01
CA ASP A 315 -10.20 -0.36 4.43
C ASP A 315 -11.05 -0.19 3.16
N ASN A 316 -11.96 0.79 3.13
CA ASN A 316 -12.75 1.13 1.94
C ASN A 316 -11.86 1.61 0.78
N VAL A 317 -10.92 2.52 1.04
CA VAL A 317 -9.98 2.99 0.00
C VAL A 317 -9.13 1.84 -0.52
N ALA A 318 -8.63 0.97 0.37
CA ALA A 318 -7.85 -0.20 -0.01
C ALA A 318 -8.65 -1.13 -0.95
N ILE A 319 -9.91 -1.41 -0.63
CA ILE A 319 -10.77 -2.25 -1.48
C ILE A 319 -11.03 -1.57 -2.83
N GLU A 320 -11.32 -0.28 -2.84
CA GLU A 320 -11.60 0.48 -4.06
C GLU A 320 -10.39 0.56 -4.99
N ILE A 321 -9.19 0.84 -4.46
CA ILE A 321 -7.98 0.91 -5.28
C ILE A 321 -7.57 -0.48 -5.78
N GLN A 322 -7.62 -1.52 -4.96
CA GLN A 322 -7.36 -2.90 -5.41
C GLN A 322 -8.32 -3.33 -6.52
N THR A 323 -9.59 -2.92 -6.43
CA THR A 323 -10.58 -3.19 -7.47
C THR A 323 -10.26 -2.46 -8.77
N ARG A 324 -9.91 -1.17 -8.69
CA ARG A 324 -9.48 -0.37 -9.85
C ARG A 324 -8.24 -0.96 -10.52
N ILE A 325 -7.23 -1.32 -9.73
CA ILE A 325 -6.00 -1.96 -10.21
C ILE A 325 -6.30 -3.30 -10.88
N ARG A 326 -7.12 -4.15 -10.26
CA ARG A 326 -7.52 -5.43 -10.86
C ARG A 326 -8.20 -5.22 -12.22
N ASN A 327 -9.11 -4.25 -12.30
CA ASN A 327 -9.83 -3.96 -13.55
C ASN A 327 -8.90 -3.36 -14.63
N ALA A 328 -7.88 -2.62 -14.24
CA ALA A 328 -6.85 -2.09 -15.15
C ALA A 328 -5.96 -3.19 -15.72
N CYS A 329 -5.48 -4.11 -14.87
CA CYS A 329 -4.55 -5.17 -15.28
C CYS A 329 -5.22 -6.39 -15.91
N PHE A 330 -6.45 -6.69 -15.50
CA PHE A 330 -7.24 -7.82 -15.97
C PHE A 330 -8.61 -7.32 -16.39
N PRO A 331 -8.70 -6.54 -17.48
CA PRO A 331 -9.99 -6.09 -17.97
C PRO A 331 -10.84 -7.33 -18.23
N ALA A 332 -12.02 -7.38 -17.61
CA ALA A 332 -12.94 -8.49 -17.81
C ALA A 332 -13.07 -8.74 -19.31
N PRO A 333 -13.03 -10.01 -19.78
CA PRO A 333 -13.24 -10.30 -21.18
C PRO A 333 -14.53 -9.59 -21.58
N ARG A 334 -14.43 -8.61 -22.48
CA ARG A 334 -15.60 -7.87 -22.94
C ARG A 334 -16.49 -8.92 -23.59
N GLY A 335 -17.46 -9.41 -22.81
CA GLY A 335 -18.38 -10.43 -23.25
C GLY A 335 -18.95 -9.94 -24.57
N ALA A 336 -18.82 -10.77 -25.60
CA ALA A 336 -19.38 -10.52 -26.90
C ALA A 336 -20.80 -9.97 -26.73
N ARG A 337 -20.97 -8.67 -26.98
CA ARG A 337 -22.30 -8.06 -27.15
C ARG A 337 -22.87 -8.70 -28.41
N GLY A 338 -23.58 -9.80 -28.23
CA GLY A 338 -24.16 -10.56 -29.33
C GLY A 338 -24.82 -11.85 -28.83
N GLY A 339 -25.91 -11.73 -28.09
CA GLY A 339 -26.63 -12.91 -27.61
C GLY A 339 -27.90 -12.57 -26.83
N ARG A 340 -28.96 -12.29 -27.58
CA ARG A 340 -30.36 -12.15 -27.15
C ARG A 340 -30.77 -13.24 -26.12
N ASN A 341 -31.61 -12.82 -25.17
CA ASN A 341 -32.53 -13.63 -24.36
C ASN A 341 -31.95 -14.41 -23.16
N SER A 342 -32.14 -13.86 -21.96
CA SER A 342 -32.87 -14.62 -20.92
C SER A 342 -33.56 -13.67 -19.95
N LYS A 343 -34.90 -13.75 -19.95
CA LYS A 343 -35.82 -13.10 -19.01
C LYS A 343 -35.87 -13.90 -17.70
N GLY A 344 -36.26 -13.24 -16.62
CA GLY A 344 -36.93 -13.88 -15.47
C GLY A 344 -36.34 -13.45 -14.13
N ALA A 345 -36.70 -12.28 -13.60
CA ALA A 345 -37.88 -12.02 -12.76
C ALA A 345 -37.73 -12.46 -11.29
N ARG A 346 -37.71 -11.45 -10.42
CA ARG A 346 -37.88 -11.53 -8.96
C ARG A 346 -39.24 -12.20 -8.60
N LYS A 347 -39.30 -12.95 -7.50
CA LYS A 347 -40.14 -12.67 -6.31
C LYS A 347 -40.02 -13.73 -5.20
N SER A 348 -40.15 -13.21 -3.98
CA SER A 348 -40.33 -13.87 -2.66
C SER A 348 -41.59 -14.73 -2.57
N SER A 349 -41.55 -15.83 -1.79
CA SER A 349 -42.39 -16.10 -0.60
C SER A 349 -42.48 -17.61 -0.27
N THR A 350 -42.14 -18.00 0.96
CA THR A 350 -42.55 -19.25 1.68
C THR A 350 -44.09 -19.33 1.85
N PRO A 351 -44.76 -20.47 2.22
CA PRO A 351 -44.29 -21.54 3.13
C PRO A 351 -44.76 -23.02 2.89
N ILE A 352 -44.03 -23.96 3.55
CA ILE A 352 -44.43 -25.20 4.32
C ILE A 352 -45.43 -26.20 3.66
N THR A 353 -45.16 -27.52 3.54
CA THR A 353 -45.38 -28.58 4.57
C THR A 353 -44.78 -29.97 4.15
N THR A 354 -44.00 -30.60 5.05
CA THR A 354 -43.60 -32.02 5.38
C THR A 354 -44.02 -33.29 4.55
N PRO A 355 -43.56 -34.54 4.85
CA PRO A 355 -42.19 -35.12 4.85
C PRO A 355 -42.10 -36.57 4.24
N ILE A 356 -40.89 -37.17 4.26
CA ILE A 356 -40.54 -38.63 4.21
C ILE A 356 -39.98 -39.24 2.90
N ALA A 357 -38.87 -39.95 3.14
CA ALA A 357 -37.95 -40.76 2.34
C ALA A 357 -38.49 -41.72 1.26
N ALA A 358 -37.68 -41.89 0.19
CA ALA A 358 -37.23 -43.18 -0.33
C ALA A 358 -36.09 -42.99 -1.36
N ALA A 359 -35.08 -43.85 -1.29
CA ALA A 359 -33.91 -43.87 -2.19
C ALA A 359 -34.20 -44.69 -3.49
N PRO A 360 -33.18 -44.98 -4.35
CA PRO A 360 -32.89 -44.39 -5.66
C PRO A 360 -33.32 -45.28 -6.87
N PRO A 361 -33.03 -44.86 -8.12
CA PRO A 361 -32.13 -45.71 -8.91
C PRO A 361 -31.14 -44.98 -9.82
N MET A 362 -30.03 -45.67 -10.07
CA MET A 362 -28.96 -45.37 -11.03
C MET A 362 -29.48 -45.16 -12.46
N GLY A 363 -28.88 -44.21 -13.17
CA GLY A 363 -29.03 -44.03 -14.61
C GLY A 363 -27.79 -43.34 -15.19
N TYR A 364 -26.92 -44.14 -15.78
CA TYR A 364 -25.68 -43.76 -16.47
C TYR A 364 -26.03 -43.28 -17.89
N PHE A 365 -25.65 -42.06 -18.30
CA PHE A 365 -25.51 -41.72 -19.72
C PHE A 365 -24.36 -40.70 -19.94
N PRO A 366 -23.60 -40.83 -21.05
CA PRO A 366 -22.23 -40.33 -21.19
C PRO A 366 -22.14 -38.90 -21.75
N ALA A 367 -20.94 -38.31 -21.61
CA ALA A 367 -20.59 -37.00 -22.17
C ALA A 367 -20.53 -37.04 -23.72
N PRO A 368 -21.01 -35.99 -24.41
CA PRO A 368 -20.89 -35.89 -25.85
C PRO A 368 -19.44 -35.66 -26.28
N VAL A 369 -18.93 -36.56 -27.11
CA VAL A 369 -17.64 -36.47 -27.80
C VAL A 369 -17.78 -35.47 -28.94
N VAL A 370 -17.08 -34.35 -28.87
CA VAL A 370 -16.88 -33.46 -30.02
C VAL A 370 -15.59 -33.90 -30.73
N LEU A 371 -15.74 -34.46 -31.93
CA LEU A 371 -14.63 -34.66 -32.86
C LEU A 371 -14.07 -33.30 -33.30
N GLN A 372 -12.78 -33.06 -33.04
CA GLN A 372 -11.99 -32.04 -33.74
C GLN A 372 -11.20 -32.71 -34.88
N PRO A 373 -11.22 -32.15 -36.11
CA PRO A 373 -10.19 -32.41 -37.10
C PRO A 373 -8.98 -31.49 -36.87
N ASN A 374 -7.80 -32.10 -36.99
CA ASN A 374 -6.46 -31.55 -36.83
C ASN A 374 -6.16 -30.26 -37.61
N GLY A 375 -5.28 -29.43 -37.03
CA GLY A 375 -4.58 -28.34 -37.75
C GLY A 375 -3.72 -27.40 -36.90
N VAL A 376 -2.80 -27.96 -36.10
CA VAL A 376 -1.38 -27.52 -35.98
C VAL A 376 -1.07 -25.99 -35.94
N HIS A 377 -0.69 -25.47 -34.77
CA HIS A 377 0.68 -24.99 -34.48
C HIS A 377 0.87 -24.70 -32.98
N HIS A 378 1.90 -25.34 -32.42
CA HIS A 378 2.47 -25.21 -31.08
C HIS A 378 3.15 -23.86 -30.85
N TYR A 379 3.12 -23.34 -29.61
CA TYR A 379 4.33 -23.13 -28.79
C TYR A 379 3.98 -23.27 -27.28
N PRO A 380 4.90 -23.78 -26.45
CA PRO A 380 4.59 -24.48 -25.20
C PRO A 380 4.61 -23.60 -23.96
N HIS A 381 3.63 -23.83 -23.08
CA HIS A 381 3.63 -23.43 -21.68
C HIS A 381 4.09 -24.64 -20.85
N PRO A 382 5.17 -24.59 -20.05
CA PRO A 382 5.35 -25.52 -18.94
C PRO A 382 4.48 -24.99 -17.78
N GLY A 383 3.64 -25.75 -17.09
CA GLY A 383 3.42 -27.18 -17.03
C GLY A 383 2.81 -27.43 -15.66
N ALA A 384 1.49 -27.25 -15.54
CA ALA A 384 0.76 -27.58 -14.32
C ALA A 384 0.62 -29.11 -14.23
N TYR A 385 1.47 -29.73 -13.42
CA TYR A 385 1.33 -31.15 -13.07
C TYR A 385 0.34 -31.28 -11.91
N ASN A 386 -0.81 -31.88 -12.20
CA ASN A 386 -1.68 -32.49 -11.22
C ASN A 386 -1.40 -34.00 -11.17
N ALA A 387 -1.72 -34.58 -10.00
CA ALA A 387 -1.84 -36.01 -9.68
C ALA A 387 -0.61 -36.70 -9.06
N TYR A 388 -0.58 -36.70 -7.72
CA TYR A 388 -0.61 -37.96 -6.96
C TYR A 388 -1.54 -37.81 -5.75
N HIS A 389 -2.68 -38.48 -5.81
CA HIS A 389 -3.52 -38.78 -4.66
C HIS A 389 -2.77 -39.80 -3.78
N GLY A 390 -2.17 -39.32 -2.69
CA GLY A 390 -1.74 -40.14 -1.56
C GLY A 390 -2.61 -39.81 -0.35
N THR A 391 -3.37 -40.79 0.13
CA THR A 391 -4.09 -40.75 1.41
C THR A 391 -3.14 -40.36 2.56
N PRO A 392 -3.50 -39.41 3.44
CA PRO A 392 -2.66 -39.10 4.59
C PRO A 392 -2.68 -40.26 5.60
N PRO A 393 -1.54 -40.63 6.20
CA PRO A 393 -1.53 -41.58 7.32
C PRO A 393 -2.18 -40.94 8.55
N ASN A 394 -3.03 -41.74 9.19
CA ASN A 394 -3.72 -41.49 10.44
C ASN A 394 -2.69 -41.34 11.58
N VAL A 395 -2.49 -40.14 12.10
CA VAL A 395 -1.65 -39.89 13.28
C VAL A 395 -2.57 -39.82 14.51
N PRO A 396 -2.41 -40.71 15.51
CA PRO A 396 -3.22 -40.65 16.72
C PRO A 396 -2.90 -39.38 17.53
N ALA A 397 -3.95 -38.72 18.01
CA ALA A 397 -3.89 -37.57 18.90
C ALA A 397 -3.08 -37.91 20.17
N ARG A 398 -1.93 -37.25 20.35
CA ARG A 398 -1.11 -37.38 21.57
C ARG A 398 -1.69 -36.47 22.65
N ARG A 399 -2.08 -37.09 23.77
CA ARG A 399 -2.61 -36.44 24.97
C ARG A 399 -1.60 -35.45 25.54
N VAL A 400 -2.15 -34.33 26.01
CA VAL A 400 -1.52 -33.35 26.88
C VAL A 400 -1.29 -33.99 28.26
N GLY A 401 -0.06 -33.91 28.76
CA GLY A 401 0.27 -34.16 30.17
C GLY A 401 1.30 -35.26 30.37
N GLU A 402 2.58 -34.88 30.44
CA GLU A 402 3.55 -35.45 31.39
C GLU A 402 4.78 -34.53 31.49
N PRO A 403 5.35 -34.31 32.69
CA PRO A 403 6.44 -33.37 32.93
C PRO A 403 7.79 -33.99 32.57
N MET A 404 8.67 -33.21 31.93
CA MET A 404 10.05 -33.60 31.66
C MET A 404 10.88 -33.45 32.94
N ASP A 405 11.39 -34.59 33.40
CA ASP A 405 12.36 -34.73 34.47
C ASP A 405 13.75 -34.23 34.02
N LEU A 406 14.45 -33.54 34.92
CA LEU A 406 15.76 -32.96 34.69
C LEU A 406 16.82 -33.88 35.28
N SER A 407 17.65 -34.46 34.41
CA SER A 407 18.98 -34.97 34.76
C SER A 407 19.97 -34.66 33.67
#